data_AF-A0A399DV32-F1
#
_entry.id   AF-A0A399DV32-F1
#
_cell.length_a   1.000
_cell.length_b   1.000
_cell.length_c   1.000
_cell.angle_alpha   90.00
_cell.angle_beta   90.00
_cell.angle_gamma   90.00
#
_symmetry.space_group_name_H-M   'P 1'
#
loop_
_entity.id
_entity.type
_entity.pdbx_description
1 polymer ?
#
loop_
_entity_poly.entity_id
_entity_poly.type
_entity_poly.pdbx_seq_one_letter_code
_entity_poly.pdbx_strand_id
1 'polypeptide(L)'
;MALNRLAPFTPDPAALREEARQVRESLYRQAVQGGRFVFAFEPGGGFVWGDEPAGSLMLLPHLGFVTREDFVWQATALWVMSEENPHHYRARFVGEGSAHFPFPSGFSLVNRMLSGLRRSAAEAVLALEQAPLDHGYACESFDPQTGLARTGVGFAALAGFVAYGLAHGGAALAPSARLTQPGL
;
A
#
# COMPACT_ATOMS: atom_id res chain seq x y z
N MET A 1 -7.57 -13.51 -1.34
CA MET A 1 -6.50 -14.02 -0.46
C MET A 1 -5.59 -14.94 -1.24
N ALA A 2 -4.26 -14.79 -1.10
CA ALA A 2 -3.26 -15.55 -1.84
C ALA A 2 -3.40 -17.08 -1.70
N LEU A 3 -3.75 -17.60 -0.51
CA LEU A 3 -3.95 -19.04 -0.30
C LEU A 3 -5.06 -19.65 -1.19
N ASN A 4 -6.14 -18.91 -1.48
CA ASN A 4 -7.18 -19.40 -2.40
C ASN A 4 -6.66 -19.56 -3.83
N ARG A 5 -5.67 -18.76 -4.25
CA ARG A 5 -5.01 -18.89 -5.56
C ARG A 5 -4.03 -20.07 -5.59
N LEU A 6 -3.53 -20.50 -4.43
CA LEU A 6 -2.66 -21.67 -4.29
C LEU A 6 -3.45 -22.98 -4.16
N ALA A 7 -4.72 -22.91 -3.80
CA ALA A 7 -5.59 -24.09 -3.63
C ALA A 7 -5.56 -25.10 -4.79
N PRO A 8 -5.50 -24.72 -6.08
CA PRO A 8 -5.41 -25.69 -7.18
C PRO A 8 -4.11 -26.53 -7.20
N PHE A 9 -3.08 -26.13 -6.46
CA PHE A 9 -1.76 -26.78 -6.44
C PHE A 9 -1.53 -27.66 -5.21
N THR A 10 -2.55 -27.84 -4.36
CA THR A 10 -2.49 -28.73 -3.18
C THR A 10 -3.33 -29.99 -3.39
N PRO A 11 -2.94 -31.14 -2.79
CA PRO A 11 -3.75 -32.36 -2.80
C PRO A 11 -5.17 -32.19 -2.23
N ASP A 12 -5.37 -31.25 -1.30
CA ASP A 12 -6.69 -30.92 -0.74
C ASP A 12 -6.98 -29.41 -0.82
N PRO A 13 -7.54 -28.95 -1.96
CA PRO A 13 -7.91 -27.55 -2.16
C PRO A 13 -9.01 -27.06 -1.21
N ALA A 14 -9.88 -27.95 -0.73
CA ALA A 14 -11.01 -27.59 0.11
C ALA A 14 -10.54 -27.30 1.53
N ALA A 15 -9.69 -28.18 2.10
CA ALA A 15 -9.07 -27.96 3.40
C ALA A 15 -8.26 -26.66 3.44
N LEU A 16 -7.44 -26.39 2.41
CA LEU A 16 -6.63 -25.17 2.37
C LEU A 16 -7.50 -23.89 2.31
N ARG A 17 -8.62 -23.92 1.58
CA ARG A 17 -9.57 -22.78 1.53
C ARG A 17 -10.24 -22.55 2.87
N GLU A 18 -10.59 -23.62 3.57
CA GLU A 18 -11.20 -23.54 4.89
C GLU A 18 -10.22 -23.01 5.93
N GLU A 19 -8.98 -23.51 5.95
CA GLU A 19 -7.91 -22.99 6.80
C GLU A 19 -7.64 -21.50 6.51
N ALA A 20 -7.52 -21.13 5.23
CA ALA A 20 -7.34 -19.74 4.82
C ALA A 20 -8.48 -18.83 5.31
N ARG A 21 -9.73 -19.30 5.25
CA ARG A 21 -10.90 -18.59 5.77
C ARG A 21 -10.82 -18.40 7.27
N GLN A 22 -10.49 -19.45 8.02
CA GLN A 22 -10.37 -19.42 9.48
C GLN A 22 -9.24 -18.48 9.94
N VAL A 23 -8.08 -18.56 9.30
CA VAL A 23 -6.94 -17.66 9.57
C VAL A 23 -7.34 -16.21 9.30
N ARG A 24 -7.95 -15.92 8.15
CA ARG A 24 -8.40 -14.56 7.81
C ARG A 24 -9.39 -14.00 8.83
N GLU A 25 -10.41 -14.78 9.21
CA GLU A 25 -11.42 -14.35 10.18
C GLU A 25 -10.81 -14.11 11.57
N SER A 26 -9.88 -14.97 11.97
CA SER A 26 -9.14 -14.81 13.23
C SER A 26 -8.28 -13.55 13.23
N LEU A 27 -7.50 -13.34 12.17
CA LEU A 27 -6.66 -12.16 12.00
C LEU A 27 -7.50 -10.88 11.97
N TYR A 28 -8.61 -10.87 11.23
CA TYR A 28 -9.50 -9.71 11.18
C TYR A 28 -10.00 -9.36 12.58
N ARG A 29 -10.56 -10.31 13.33
CA ARG A 29 -11.10 -10.03 14.67
C ARG A 29 -10.05 -9.49 15.64
N GLN A 30 -8.82 -10.00 15.58
CA GLN A 30 -7.77 -9.65 16.52
C GLN A 30 -7.01 -8.36 16.14
N ALA A 31 -6.82 -8.13 14.83
CA ALA A 31 -6.11 -6.97 14.33
C ALA A 31 -6.93 -5.67 14.39
N VAL A 32 -8.26 -5.75 14.52
CA VAL A 32 -9.10 -4.55 14.58
C VAL A 32 -9.12 -3.98 16.00
N GLN A 33 -8.52 -2.80 16.15
CA GLN A 33 -8.52 -2.01 17.38
C GLN A 33 -9.05 -0.62 17.05
N GLY A 34 -9.91 -0.04 17.88
CA GLY A 34 -10.41 1.34 17.67
C GLY A 34 -10.97 1.63 16.26
N GLY A 35 -11.53 0.64 15.57
CA GLY A 35 -12.06 0.78 14.21
C GLY A 35 -11.02 0.82 13.09
N ARG A 36 -9.77 0.43 13.33
CA ARG A 36 -8.68 0.36 12.34
C ARG A 36 -7.87 -0.94 12.53
N PHE A 37 -7.12 -1.34 11.51
CA PHE A 37 -6.13 -2.41 11.66
C PHE A 37 -4.89 -1.90 12.38
N VAL A 38 -4.39 -2.66 13.34
CA VAL A 38 -3.03 -2.52 13.87
C VAL A 38 -2.04 -3.24 12.95
N PHE A 39 -0.78 -2.80 12.94
CA PHE A 39 0.25 -3.40 12.09
C PHE A 39 0.65 -4.80 12.58
N ALA A 40 0.79 -4.95 13.89
CA ALA A 40 1.15 -6.21 14.53
C ALA A 40 0.41 -6.37 15.86
N PHE A 41 0.21 -7.61 16.29
CA PHE A 41 -0.40 -7.95 17.57
C PHE A 41 0.01 -9.35 18.02
N GLU A 42 -0.06 -9.58 19.33
CA GLU A 42 0.06 -10.90 19.95
C GLU A 42 -1.33 -11.42 20.35
N PRO A 43 -1.64 -12.71 20.14
CA PRO A 43 -2.90 -13.29 20.60
C PRO A 43 -3.09 -13.12 22.12
N GLY A 44 -4.12 -12.37 22.52
CA GLY A 44 -4.40 -12.07 23.93
C GLY A 44 -3.40 -11.10 24.59
N GLY A 45 -2.50 -10.49 23.80
CA GLY A 45 -1.44 -9.62 24.28
C GLY A 45 -1.55 -8.19 23.74
N GLY A 46 -0.39 -7.56 23.56
CA GLY A 46 -0.29 -6.20 23.05
C GLY A 46 -0.45 -6.09 21.54
N PHE A 47 -0.55 -4.86 21.06
CA PHE A 47 -0.59 -4.52 19.64
C PHE A 47 0.31 -3.31 19.35
N VAL A 48 0.69 -3.17 18.08
CA VAL A 48 1.51 -2.08 17.56
C VAL A 48 0.71 -1.27 16.55
N TRP A 49 0.46 -0.01 16.88
CA TRP A 49 0.00 0.98 15.91
C TRP A 49 1.14 1.36 14.97
N GLY A 50 0.87 1.36 13.68
CA GLY A 50 1.88 1.71 12.69
C GLY A 50 1.49 1.25 11.28
N ASP A 51 2.43 1.47 10.36
CA ASP A 51 2.45 0.86 9.05
C ASP A 51 3.91 0.71 8.61
N GLU A 52 4.17 -0.23 7.71
CA GLU A 52 5.48 -0.45 7.11
C GLU A 52 5.30 -0.56 5.59
N PRO A 53 5.84 0.38 4.78
CA PRO A 53 5.64 0.38 3.35
C PRO A 53 5.89 -0.97 2.65
N ALA A 54 6.91 -1.74 3.06
CA ALA A 54 7.18 -3.04 2.44
C ALA A 54 6.08 -4.11 2.68
N GLY A 55 5.27 -3.94 3.73
CA GLY A 55 4.19 -4.85 4.13
C GLY A 55 2.89 -4.13 4.48
N SER A 56 2.62 -3.02 3.80
CA SER A 56 1.64 -2.03 4.25
C SER A 56 0.22 -2.57 4.36
N LEU A 57 -0.49 -2.11 5.39
CA LEU A 57 -1.92 -2.33 5.59
C LEU A 57 -2.77 -1.76 4.43
N MET A 58 -2.24 -0.83 3.64
CA MET A 58 -2.89 -0.34 2.42
C MET A 58 -3.09 -1.45 1.37
N LEU A 59 -2.29 -2.52 1.39
CA LEU A 59 -2.35 -3.62 0.44
C LEU A 59 -3.39 -4.69 0.78
N LEU A 60 -4.05 -4.63 1.95
CA LEU A 60 -4.97 -5.68 2.40
C LEU A 60 -6.07 -6.01 1.36
N PRO A 61 -6.72 -5.04 0.67
CA PRO A 61 -7.68 -5.37 -0.38
C PRO A 61 -7.03 -5.96 -1.63
N HIS A 62 -5.85 -5.47 -2.01
CA HIS A 62 -5.13 -5.96 -3.17
C HIS A 62 -4.71 -7.44 -3.00
N LEU A 63 -4.28 -7.81 -1.80
CA LEU A 63 -3.99 -9.20 -1.39
C LEU A 63 -5.28 -10.04 -1.21
N GLY A 64 -6.44 -9.39 -1.23
CA GLY A 64 -7.76 -9.98 -1.06
C GLY A 64 -8.00 -10.51 0.36
N PHE A 65 -7.46 -9.82 1.36
CA PHE A 65 -7.77 -10.04 2.77
C PHE A 65 -9.15 -9.45 3.13
N VAL A 66 -9.44 -8.25 2.61
CA VAL A 66 -10.74 -7.55 2.71
C VAL A 66 -11.16 -7.00 1.35
N THR A 67 -12.35 -6.41 1.23
CA THR A 67 -12.72 -5.65 0.03
C THR A 67 -12.33 -4.18 0.17
N ARG A 68 -12.42 -3.40 -0.93
CA ARG A 68 -12.13 -1.95 -0.88
C ARG A 68 -13.24 -1.16 -0.16
N GLU A 69 -14.41 -1.77 0.01
CA GLU A 69 -15.57 -1.21 0.70
C GLU A 69 -15.54 -1.48 2.21
N ASP A 70 -14.57 -2.25 2.70
CA ASP A 70 -14.40 -2.51 4.13
C ASP A 70 -14.06 -1.19 4.87
N PHE A 71 -14.95 -0.78 5.78
CA PHE A 71 -14.85 0.49 6.49
C PHE A 71 -13.63 0.54 7.43
N VAL A 72 -13.21 -0.60 7.99
CA VAL A 72 -12.04 -0.67 8.87
C VAL A 72 -10.77 -0.45 8.06
N TRP A 73 -10.68 -1.06 6.87
CA TRP A 73 -9.59 -0.79 5.95
C TRP A 73 -9.58 0.65 5.46
N GLN A 74 -10.73 1.22 5.10
CA GLN A 74 -10.79 2.62 4.67
C GLN A 74 -10.30 3.58 5.77
N ALA A 75 -10.75 3.37 7.02
CA ALA A 75 -10.26 4.14 8.16
C ALA A 75 -8.75 3.96 8.38
N THR A 76 -8.24 2.74 8.19
CA THR A 76 -6.80 2.44 8.26
C THR A 76 -6.02 3.18 7.18
N ALA A 77 -6.43 3.07 5.91
CA ALA A 77 -5.77 3.72 4.78
C ALA A 77 -5.79 5.25 4.91
N LEU A 78 -6.89 5.83 5.38
CA LEU A 78 -6.98 7.26 5.65
C LEU A 78 -6.00 7.68 6.76
N TRP A 79 -5.89 6.90 7.83
CA TRP A 79 -4.92 7.17 8.90
C TRP A 79 -3.47 7.09 8.39
N VAL A 80 -3.12 6.05 7.62
CA VAL A 80 -1.78 5.86 7.04
C VAL A 80 -1.34 7.08 6.23
N MET A 81 -2.26 7.73 5.52
CA MET A 81 -2.00 8.92 4.70
C MET A 81 -2.33 10.25 5.41
N SER A 82 -2.50 10.23 6.73
CA SER A 82 -2.85 11.42 7.52
C SER A 82 -1.67 11.97 8.30
N GLU A 83 -1.78 13.20 8.77
CA GLU A 83 -0.79 13.84 9.65
C GLU A 83 -0.71 13.18 11.04
N GLU A 84 -1.67 12.32 11.41
CA GLU A 84 -1.59 11.49 12.63
C GLU A 84 -0.58 10.35 12.50
N ASN A 85 -0.25 9.92 11.28
CA ASN A 85 0.84 8.98 11.06
C ASN A 85 2.17 9.76 11.08
N PRO A 86 3.06 9.56 12.08
CA PRO A 86 4.33 10.27 12.16
C PRO A 86 5.28 9.97 10.99
N HIS A 87 4.99 8.92 10.21
CA HIS A 87 5.75 8.52 9.03
C HIS A 87 5.04 8.87 7.72
N HIS A 88 4.00 9.72 7.77
CA HIS A 88 3.42 10.32 6.57
C HIS A 88 4.13 11.64 6.25
N TYR A 89 4.73 11.72 5.06
CA TYR A 89 5.48 12.89 4.62
C TYR A 89 4.69 13.68 3.59
N ARG A 90 4.23 14.87 3.98
CA ARG A 90 3.47 15.78 3.13
C ARG A 90 4.34 16.96 2.66
N ALA A 91 5.33 16.67 1.82
CA ALA A 91 6.19 17.67 1.21
C ALA A 91 5.94 17.74 -0.31
N ARG A 92 6.97 18.09 -1.10
CA ARG A 92 6.89 18.11 -2.57
C ARG A 92 6.56 16.72 -3.12
N PHE A 93 7.18 15.68 -2.59
CA PHE A 93 6.94 14.29 -2.95
C PHE A 93 6.30 13.58 -1.77
N VAL A 94 5.02 13.25 -1.90
CA VAL A 94 4.27 12.59 -0.84
C VAL A 94 4.66 11.12 -0.73
N GLY A 95 4.60 10.57 0.48
CA GLY A 95 4.74 9.14 0.68
C GLY A 95 4.85 8.77 2.14
N GLU A 96 4.86 7.47 2.37
CA GLU A 96 4.93 6.87 3.69
C GLU A 96 6.32 6.27 3.89
N GLY A 97 6.88 6.53 5.08
CA GLY A 97 8.06 5.85 5.59
C GLY A 97 7.68 4.86 6.69
N SER A 98 8.64 4.54 7.55
CA SER A 98 8.39 3.82 8.80
C SER A 98 9.41 4.19 9.86
N ALA A 99 9.32 3.56 11.03
CA ALA A 99 10.36 3.68 12.05
C ALA A 99 11.72 3.11 11.57
N HIS A 100 11.73 2.20 10.59
CA HIS A 100 12.96 1.60 10.05
C HIS A 100 13.70 2.54 9.09
N PHE A 101 12.97 3.38 8.34
CA PHE A 101 13.55 4.40 7.47
C PHE A 101 12.69 5.69 7.50
N PRO A 102 13.23 6.81 8.00
CA PRO A 102 12.45 8.03 8.21
C PRO A 102 12.34 8.89 6.94
N PHE A 103 11.96 8.28 5.81
CA PHE A 103 11.74 8.93 4.52
C PHE A 103 10.61 8.23 3.75
N PRO A 104 9.92 8.92 2.83
CA PRO A 104 9.05 8.26 1.86
C PRO A 104 9.73 7.09 1.18
N SER A 105 9.02 5.97 1.03
CA SER A 105 9.53 4.80 0.34
C SER A 105 8.96 4.63 -1.06
N GLY A 106 9.75 4.09 -1.99
CA GLY A 106 9.22 3.63 -3.27
C GLY A 106 8.14 2.55 -3.11
N PHE A 107 8.17 1.74 -2.04
CA PHE A 107 7.08 0.81 -1.71
C PHE A 107 5.77 1.55 -1.46
N SER A 108 5.82 2.69 -0.76
CA SER A 108 4.63 3.49 -0.46
C SER A 108 3.97 4.02 -1.73
N LEU A 109 4.76 4.43 -2.75
CA LEU A 109 4.23 4.84 -4.04
C LEU A 109 3.44 3.70 -4.69
N VAL A 110 3.95 2.48 -4.64
CA VAL A 110 3.24 1.30 -5.17
C VAL A 110 1.99 0.97 -4.37
N ASN A 111 2.05 1.04 -3.04
CA ASN A 111 0.90 0.80 -2.17
C ASN A 111 -0.26 1.76 -2.50
N ARG A 112 0.06 3.04 -2.71
CA ARG A 112 -0.89 4.05 -3.13
C ARG A 112 -1.54 3.72 -4.47
N MET A 113 -0.77 3.27 -5.47
CA MET A 113 -1.29 2.83 -6.77
C MET A 113 -2.23 1.61 -6.63
N LEU A 114 -1.87 0.62 -5.82
CA LEU A 114 -2.64 -0.62 -5.67
C LEU A 114 -3.83 -0.51 -4.72
N SER A 115 -3.84 0.50 -3.83
CA SER A 115 -4.91 0.77 -2.86
C SER A 115 -6.27 1.04 -3.51
N GLY A 116 -6.29 1.43 -4.79
CA GLY A 116 -7.52 1.77 -5.52
C GLY A 116 -8.08 3.15 -5.18
N LEU A 117 -7.38 3.90 -4.32
CA LEU A 117 -7.74 5.26 -3.96
C LEU A 117 -7.19 6.20 -5.04
N ARG A 118 -8.07 6.67 -5.91
CA ARG A 118 -7.70 7.39 -7.15
C ARG A 118 -6.78 8.59 -6.94
N ARG A 119 -7.09 9.44 -5.96
CA ARG A 119 -6.25 10.61 -5.64
C ARG A 119 -4.86 10.20 -5.17
N SER A 120 -4.79 9.21 -4.28
CA SER A 120 -3.54 8.68 -3.74
C SER A 120 -2.67 8.08 -4.84
N ALA A 121 -3.28 7.31 -5.75
CA ALA A 121 -2.60 6.74 -6.91
C ALA A 121 -2.06 7.82 -7.86
N ALA A 122 -2.82 8.88 -8.12
CA ALA A 122 -2.37 9.99 -8.95
C ALA A 122 -1.17 10.74 -8.33
N GLU A 123 -1.19 10.99 -7.02
CA GLU A 123 -0.06 11.59 -6.30
C GLU A 123 1.20 10.71 -6.40
N ALA A 124 1.05 9.39 -6.32
CA ALA A 124 2.17 8.45 -6.46
C ALA A 124 2.76 8.44 -7.88
N VAL A 125 1.92 8.48 -8.92
CA VAL A 125 2.39 8.57 -10.32
C VAL A 125 3.14 9.88 -10.55
N LEU A 126 2.62 11.01 -10.05
CA LEU A 126 3.30 12.30 -10.16
C LEU A 126 4.67 12.28 -9.47
N ALA A 127 4.78 11.61 -8.32
CA ALA A 127 6.07 11.45 -7.65
C ALA A 127 7.05 10.62 -8.51
N LEU A 128 6.60 9.49 -9.09
CA LEU A 128 7.43 8.68 -9.99
C LEU A 128 7.87 9.44 -11.25
N GLU A 129 7.02 10.33 -11.78
CA GLU A 129 7.31 11.11 -12.98
C GLU A 129 8.31 12.25 -12.72
N GLN A 130 8.24 12.87 -11.54
CA GLN A 130 8.94 14.13 -11.26
C GLN A 130 10.14 14.00 -10.31
N ALA A 131 10.18 12.98 -9.46
CA ALA A 131 11.26 12.79 -8.51
C ALA A 131 12.52 12.26 -9.23
N PRO A 132 13.72 12.80 -8.94
CA PRO A 132 14.96 12.27 -9.49
C PRO A 132 15.25 10.81 -9.08
N LEU A 133 14.75 10.38 -7.92
CA LEU A 133 14.98 9.08 -7.31
C LEU A 133 16.47 8.70 -7.35
N ASP A 134 16.80 7.49 -7.80
CA ASP A 134 18.16 7.04 -8.08
C ASP A 134 18.45 7.21 -9.57
N HIS A 135 18.62 8.46 -10.02
CA HIS A 135 18.82 8.80 -11.44
C HIS A 135 17.71 8.27 -12.37
N GLY A 136 16.47 8.28 -11.89
CA GLY A 136 15.29 7.73 -12.56
C GLY A 136 15.01 6.25 -12.27
N TYR A 137 15.90 5.55 -11.55
CA TYR A 137 15.65 4.20 -11.07
C TYR A 137 14.93 4.21 -9.72
N ALA A 138 14.18 3.13 -9.45
CA ALA A 138 13.52 2.95 -8.17
C ALA A 138 14.55 2.75 -7.04
N CYS A 139 14.29 3.40 -5.90
CA CYS A 139 15.09 3.31 -4.68
C CYS A 139 14.20 3.01 -3.48
N GLU A 140 14.77 2.42 -2.42
CA GLU A 140 14.03 2.06 -1.21
C GLU A 140 13.34 3.27 -0.61
N SER A 141 14.07 4.36 -0.43
CA SER A 141 13.54 5.62 0.09
C SER A 141 14.15 6.84 -0.59
N PHE A 142 13.41 7.95 -0.58
CA PHE A 142 13.79 9.20 -1.22
C PHE A 142 13.48 10.40 -0.34
N ASP A 143 14.20 11.48 -0.54
CA ASP A 143 14.01 12.72 0.19
C ASP A 143 12.66 13.37 -0.18
N PRO A 144 11.80 13.71 0.79
CA PRO A 144 10.45 14.21 0.51
C PRO A 144 10.44 15.59 -0.18
N GLN A 145 11.53 16.36 -0.10
CA GLN A 145 11.61 17.69 -0.69
C GLN A 145 12.30 17.68 -2.06
N THR A 146 13.42 16.96 -2.17
CA THR A 146 14.26 16.95 -3.38
C THR A 146 13.94 15.77 -4.30
N GLY A 147 13.34 14.70 -3.77
CA GLY A 147 13.05 13.47 -4.49
C GLY A 147 14.28 12.60 -4.78
N LEU A 148 15.46 12.96 -4.27
CA LEU A 148 16.69 12.20 -4.44
C LEU A 148 16.70 10.96 -3.55
N ALA A 149 17.26 9.85 -4.06
CA ALA A 149 17.42 8.62 -3.29
C ALA A 149 18.16 8.85 -1.96
N ARG A 150 17.71 8.18 -0.90
CA ARG A 150 18.30 8.20 0.44
C ARG A 150 18.84 6.85 0.85
N THR A 151 18.11 5.78 0.54
CA THR A 151 18.51 4.40 0.81
C THR A 151 18.14 3.48 -0.34
N GLY A 152 18.78 2.31 -0.39
CA GLY A 152 18.47 1.25 -1.36
C GLY A 152 18.52 1.72 -2.81
N VAL A 153 19.67 2.25 -3.25
CA VAL A 153 19.94 2.53 -4.67
C VAL A 153 20.06 1.23 -5.47
N GLY A 154 19.73 1.26 -6.77
CA GLY A 154 19.78 0.08 -7.64
C GLY A 154 18.79 -1.02 -7.27
N PHE A 155 17.60 -0.67 -6.76
CA PHE A 155 16.68 -1.65 -6.18
C PHE A 155 15.80 -2.34 -7.24
N ALA A 156 16.34 -3.39 -7.88
CA ALA A 156 15.67 -4.11 -8.96
C ALA A 156 14.29 -4.69 -8.58
N ALA A 157 14.16 -5.30 -7.39
CA ALA A 157 12.89 -5.86 -6.96
C ALA A 157 11.80 -4.77 -6.79
N LEU A 158 12.18 -3.61 -6.27
CA LEU A 158 11.28 -2.47 -6.14
C LEU A 158 10.93 -1.87 -7.51
N ALA A 159 11.89 -1.80 -8.44
CA ALA A 159 11.59 -1.39 -9.82
C ALA A 159 10.55 -2.33 -10.48
N GLY A 160 10.69 -3.65 -10.26
CA GLY A 160 9.69 -4.63 -10.68
C GLY A 160 8.33 -4.41 -10.01
N PHE A 161 8.32 -4.05 -8.73
CA PHE A 161 7.08 -3.75 -8.00
C PHE A 161 6.41 -2.45 -8.48
N VAL A 162 7.20 -1.42 -8.85
CA VAL A 162 6.69 -0.20 -9.50
C VAL A 162 6.03 -0.53 -10.82
N ALA A 163 6.70 -1.32 -11.68
CA ALA A 163 6.13 -1.77 -12.94
C ALA A 163 4.83 -2.56 -12.72
N TYR A 164 4.80 -3.45 -11.72
CA TYR A 164 3.60 -4.17 -11.33
C TYR A 164 2.46 -3.23 -10.91
N GLY A 165 2.76 -2.24 -10.06
CA GLY A 165 1.81 -1.23 -9.58
C GLY A 165 1.17 -0.43 -10.70
N LEU A 166 1.98 0.05 -11.65
CA LEU A 166 1.52 0.77 -12.83
C LEU A 166 0.60 -0.09 -13.71
N ALA A 167 0.92 -1.38 -13.88
CA ALA A 167 0.11 -2.30 -14.67
C ALA A 167 -1.21 -2.71 -13.98
N HIS A 168 -1.25 -2.74 -12.64
CA HIS A 168 -2.36 -3.33 -11.88
C HIS A 168 -3.15 -2.34 -11.01
N GLY A 169 -2.80 -1.05 -11.00
CA GLY A 169 -3.56 -0.01 -10.27
C GLY A 169 -4.97 0.23 -10.81
N GLY A 170 -5.30 -0.31 -11.99
CA GLY A 170 -6.66 -0.36 -12.52
C GLY A 170 -7.31 1.02 -12.67
N ALA A 171 -8.60 1.13 -12.30
CA ALA A 171 -9.37 2.37 -12.43
C ALA A 171 -8.80 3.57 -11.64
N ALA A 172 -7.98 3.31 -10.61
CA ALA A 172 -7.31 4.37 -9.85
C ALA A 172 -6.23 5.08 -10.67
N LEU A 173 -5.64 4.40 -11.66
CA LEU A 173 -4.66 4.97 -12.60
C LEU A 173 -5.27 5.39 -13.94
N ALA A 174 -6.52 4.99 -14.22
CA ALA A 174 -7.20 5.41 -15.43
C ALA A 174 -7.34 6.94 -15.47
N PRO A 175 -7.13 7.61 -16.63
CA PRO A 175 -7.39 9.04 -16.78
C PRO A 175 -8.81 9.41 -16.34
N SER A 176 -8.99 10.58 -15.73
CA SER A 176 -10.34 11.05 -15.40
C SER A 176 -11.11 11.37 -16.67
N ALA A 177 -12.08 10.53 -17.04
CA ALA A 177 -13.06 10.85 -18.06
C ALA A 177 -14.05 11.87 -17.48
N ARG A 178 -13.68 13.16 -17.50
CA ARG A 178 -14.46 14.42 -17.31
C ARG A 178 -13.40 15.52 -17.07
N LEU A 179 -13.20 16.54 -17.90
CA LEU A 179 -14.14 17.41 -18.62
C LEU A 179 -13.59 17.81 -20.01
N THR A 180 -14.15 17.28 -21.09
CA THR A 180 -14.30 18.03 -22.34
C THR A 180 -15.76 18.48 -22.39
N GLN A 181 -16.04 19.66 -21.85
CA GLN A 181 -17.26 20.36 -22.26
C GLN A 181 -16.96 21.04 -23.60
N PRO A 182 -17.77 20.82 -24.65
CA PRO A 182 -17.76 21.69 -25.81
C PRO A 182 -18.20 23.09 -25.35
N GLY A 183 -17.42 24.11 -25.68
CA GLY A 183 -17.72 25.50 -25.34
C GLY A 183 -19.11 25.93 -25.82
N LEU A 184 -19.78 26.70 -24.95
CA LEU A 184 -20.78 27.69 -25.33
C LEU A 184 -20.09 28.87 -26.04
#